data_AF-A0A2K0T783-F1
#
_entry.id   AF-A0A2K0T783-F1
#
_cell.length_a   1.000
_cell.length_b   1.000
_cell.length_c   1.000
_cell.angle_alpha   90.00
_cell.angle_beta   90.00
_cell.angle_gamma   90.00
#
_symmetry.space_group_name_H-M   'P 1'
#
loop_
_entity.id
_entity.type
_entity.pdbx_description
1 polymer ?
#
loop_
_entity_poly.entity_id
_entity_poly.type
_entity_poly.pdbx_seq_one_letter_code
_entity_poly.pdbx_strand_id
1 'polypeptide(L)' 'MHPVRPRLPALAPRLPGNSPPVVERPSVKEHTEQEWLAQKDLIEKLYIGDNRKLNEIMALMESKYGFAAT' A
#
# COMPACT_ATOMS: atom_id res chain seq x y z
N MET A 1 22.76 -27.79 -20.34
CA MET A 1 21.77 -26.86 -20.90
C MET A 1 21.57 -25.72 -19.91
N HIS A 2 22.26 -24.58 -20.08
CA HIS A 2 22.10 -23.42 -19.20
C HIS A 2 21.13 -22.42 -19.88
N PRO A 3 20.12 -21.86 -19.19
CA PRO A 3 19.20 -20.92 -19.80
C PRO A 3 19.91 -19.58 -20.05
N VAL A 4 19.88 -19.15 -21.31
CA VAL A 4 20.31 -17.81 -21.76
C VAL A 4 19.42 -16.75 -21.10
N ARG A 5 19.99 -15.96 -20.18
CA ARG A 5 19.30 -14.77 -19.64
C ARG A 5 19.06 -13.76 -20.77
N PRO A 6 17.83 -13.24 -20.94
CA PRO A 6 17.59 -12.17 -21.90
C PRO A 6 18.39 -10.92 -21.48
N ARG A 7 19.27 -10.45 -22.36
CA ARG A 7 19.98 -9.16 -22.19
C ARG A 7 18.95 -8.05 -22.32
N LEU A 8 18.68 -7.36 -21.21
CA LEU A 8 17.87 -6.15 -21.23
C LEU A 8 18.59 -5.07 -22.06
N PRO A 9 17.86 -4.29 -22.87
CA PRO A 9 18.44 -3.19 -23.63
C PRO A 9 19.05 -2.16 -22.68
N ALA A 10 20.24 -1.68 -23.03
CA ALA A 10 20.92 -0.63 -22.27
C ALA A 10 20.03 0.62 -22.26
N LEU A 11 19.53 0.99 -21.08
CA LEU A 11 18.79 2.24 -20.90
C LEU A 11 19.72 3.41 -21.24
N ALA A 12 19.20 4.39 -21.97
CA ALA A 12 19.97 5.56 -22.38
C ALA A 12 20.59 6.27 -21.15
N PRO A 13 21.82 6.82 -21.27
CA PRO A 13 22.43 7.59 -20.19
C PRO A 13 21.49 8.70 -19.73
N ARG A 14 21.21 8.74 -18.42
CA ARG A 14 20.37 9.80 -17.84
C ARG A 14 21.09 11.15 -18.05
N LEU A 15 20.40 12.11 -18.65
CA LEU A 15 20.92 13.47 -18.79
C LEU A 15 21.23 14.06 -17.40
N PRO A 16 22.36 14.77 -17.21
CA PRO A 16 22.63 15.47 -15.95
C PRO A 16 21.53 16.50 -15.72
N GLY A 17 20.76 16.32 -14.63
CA GLY A 17 19.67 17.23 -14.24
C GLY A 17 18.27 16.62 -14.27
N ASN A 18 18.06 15.43 -14.85
CA ASN A 18 16.74 14.78 -14.83
C ASN A 18 16.64 13.78 -13.67
N SER A 19 16.66 14.30 -12.44
CA SER A 19 16.19 13.54 -11.28
C SER A 19 14.73 13.18 -11.54
N PRO A 20 14.34 11.89 -11.49
CA PRO A 20 12.93 11.58 -11.54
C PRO A 20 12.27 12.31 -10.37
N PRO A 21 11.06 12.87 -10.52
CA PRO A 21 10.32 13.30 -9.34
C PRO A 21 10.33 12.11 -8.40
N VAL A 22 10.80 12.33 -7.17
CA VAL A 22 10.51 11.40 -6.09
C VAL A 22 8.99 11.30 -6.11
N VAL A 23 8.49 10.23 -6.72
CA VAL A 23 7.14 9.76 -6.44
C VAL A 23 7.29 9.30 -5.01
N GLU A 24 7.06 10.25 -4.10
CA GLU A 24 6.92 10.02 -2.68
C GLU A 24 5.83 8.95 -2.62
N ARG A 25 6.25 7.69 -2.52
CA ARG A 25 5.30 6.60 -2.32
C ARG A 25 4.50 7.04 -1.11
N PRO A 26 3.16 7.14 -1.21
CA PRO A 26 2.35 7.56 -0.08
C PRO A 26 2.83 6.72 1.09
N SER A 27 3.33 7.39 2.13
CA SER A 27 3.99 6.77 3.26
C SER A 27 3.12 5.60 3.70
N VAL A 28 3.49 4.39 3.30
CA VAL A 28 2.79 3.18 3.69
C VAL A 28 3.09 3.11 5.16
N LYS A 29 2.17 3.60 5.99
CA LYS A 29 2.25 3.39 7.43
C LYS A 29 2.19 1.88 7.59
N GLU A 30 3.36 1.26 7.71
CA GLU A 30 3.48 -0.12 8.09
C GLU A 30 2.88 -0.20 9.51
N HIS A 31 1.65 -0.69 9.58
CA HIS A 31 1.00 -0.90 10.86
C HIS A 31 1.64 -2.10 11.53
N THR A 32 1.97 -1.96 12.81
CA THR A 32 2.44 -3.08 13.61
C THR A 32 1.31 -4.11 13.76
N GLU A 33 1.66 -5.38 13.99
CA GLU A 33 0.68 -6.44 14.24
C GLU A 33 -0.28 -6.08 15.39
N GLN A 34 0.23 -5.38 16.40
CA GLN A 34 -0.56 -4.90 17.52
C GLN A 34 -1.62 -3.86 17.12
N GLU A 35 -1.29 -2.94 16.22
CA GLU A 35 -2.25 -1.98 15.68
C GLU A 35 -3.30 -2.69 14.82
N TRP A 36 -2.89 -3.66 14.01
CA TRP A 36 -3.82 -4.48 13.22
C TRP A 36 -4.80 -5.24 14.12
N LEU A 37 -4.32 -5.90 15.17
CA LEU A 37 -5.16 -6.62 16.12
C LEU A 37 -6.15 -5.71 16.84
N ALA A 38 -5.74 -4.49 17.18
CA ALA A 38 -6.62 -3.48 17.79
C ALA A 38 -7.74 -3.03 16.83
N GLN A 39 -7.47 -2.97 15.52
CA GLN A 39 -8.46 -2.55 14.52
C GLN A 39 -9.29 -3.71 13.95
N LYS A 40 -8.79 -4.94 13.98
CA LYS A 40 -9.45 -6.13 13.43
C LYS A 40 -10.87 -6.32 13.96
N ASP A 41 -11.07 -6.21 15.28
CA ASP A 41 -12.39 -6.39 15.91
C ASP A 41 -13.41 -5.36 15.41
N LEU A 42 -12.96 -4.12 15.20
CA LEU A 42 -13.78 -3.05 14.66
C LEU A 42 -14.12 -3.28 13.17
N ILE A 43 -13.15 -3.69 12.35
CA ILE A 43 -13.38 -4.04 10.94
C ILE A 43 -14.40 -5.19 10.85
N GLU A 44 -14.24 -6.20 11.68
CA GLU A 44 -15.10 -7.39 11.71
C GLU A 44 -16.55 -7.01 12.08
N LYS A 45 -16.75 -6.17 13.10
CA LYS A 45 -18.08 -5.64 13.46
C LYS A 45 -18.71 -4.84 12.34
N LEU A 46 -17.95 -3.97 11.67
CA LEU A 46 -18.47 -3.14 10.58
C LEU A 46 -18.79 -3.96 9.32
N TYR A 47 -18.01 -5.00 9.04
CA TYR A 47 -18.16 -5.83 7.85
C TYR A 47 -19.24 -6.90 8.01
N ILE A 48 -19.24 -7.60 9.15
CA ILE A 48 -20.16 -8.72 9.41
C ILE A 48 -21.43 -8.23 10.11
N GLY A 49 -21.28 -7.35 11.11
CA GLY A 49 -22.42 -6.87 11.91
C GLY A 49 -23.27 -5.85 11.15
N ASP A 50 -22.63 -4.78 10.68
CA ASP A 50 -23.34 -3.71 9.95
C ASP A 50 -23.48 -3.98 8.44
N ASN A 51 -22.92 -5.08 7.94
CA ASN A 51 -22.96 -5.49 6.53
C ASN A 51 -22.54 -4.35 5.56
N ARG A 52 -21.57 -3.52 5.98
CA ARG A 52 -21.05 -2.40 5.20
C ARG A 52 -20.07 -2.87 4.14
N LYS A 53 -19.95 -2.09 3.07
CA LYS A 53 -18.97 -2.39 2.02
C LYS A 53 -17.56 -2.16 2.55
N LEU A 54 -16.65 -3.06 2.18
CA LEU A 54 -15.24 -2.95 2.56
C LEU A 54 -14.64 -1.57 2.23
N ASN A 55 -14.95 -1.00 1.05
CA ASN A 55 -14.50 0.34 0.68
C ASN A 55 -14.96 1.44 1.65
N GLU A 56 -16.18 1.35 2.17
CA GLU A 56 -16.70 2.34 3.14
C GLU A 56 -16.03 2.16 4.50
N ILE A 57 -15.75 0.92 4.89
CA ILE A 57 -15.02 0.60 6.11
C ILE A 57 -13.58 1.12 6.00
N MET A 58 -12.92 0.91 4.87
CA MET A 58 -11.57 1.39 4.62
C MET A 58 -11.51 2.93 4.62
N ALA A 59 -12.47 3.61 3.98
CA ALA A 59 -12.57 5.06 4.02
C ALA A 59 -12.84 5.60 5.44
N LEU A 60 -13.68 4.90 6.22
CA LEU A 60 -13.94 5.22 7.62
C LEU A 60 -12.68 5.03 8.48
N MET A 61 -11.94 3.93 8.25
CA MET A 61 -10.71 3.62 8.96
C MET A 61 -9.62 4.64 8.67
N GLU A 62 -9.48 5.06 7.42
CA GLU A 62 -8.55 6.11 7.02
C GLU A 62 -8.94 7.46 7.63
N SER A 63 -10.20 7.86 7.51
CA SER A 63 -10.67 9.18 7.94
C SER A 63 -10.71 9.35 9.46
N LYS A 64 -11.16 8.33 10.20
CA LYS A 64 -11.40 8.43 11.65
C LYS A 64 -10.23 7.90 12.48
N TYR A 65 -9.52 6.89 11.99
CA TYR A 65 -8.45 6.21 12.74
C TYR A 65 -7.07 6.40 12.09
N GLY A 66 -6.98 7.08 10.94
CA GLY A 66 -5.71 7.23 10.21
C GLY A 66 -5.15 5.88 9.72
N PHE A 67 -6.00 4.87 9.63
CA PHE A 67 -5.65 3.49 9.31
C PHE A 67 -6.01 3.21 7.84
N ALA A 68 -5.01 3.28 6.97
CA ALA A 68 -5.11 2.87 5.58
C ALA A 68 -4.51 1.47 5.42
N ALA A 69 -5.25 0.54 4.83
CA ALA A 69 -4.67 -0.73 4.34
C ALA A 69 -4.19 -0.50 2.91
N THR A 70 -2.91 -0.75 2.69
CA THR A 70 -2.28 -0.79 1.36
C THR A 70 -2.46 -2.13 0.69
#